data_AF-A0A0C3M1D4-F1
#
_entry.id   AF-A0A0C3M1D4-F1
#
_cell.length_a   1.000
_cell.length_b   1.000
_cell.length_c   1.000
_cell.angle_alpha   90.00
_cell.angle_beta   90.00
_cell.angle_gamma   90.00
#
_symmetry.space_group_name_H-M   'P 1'
#
loop_
_entity.id
_entity.type
_entity.pdbx_description
1 polymer ?
#
loop_
_entity_poly.entity_id
_entity_poly.type
_entity_poly.pdbx_seq_one_letter_code
_entity_poly.pdbx_strand_id
1 'polypeptide(L)'
;MDDSHPKTSAAKRKPEGDEPDIPNKIARLGNHQTEQLPVFKKSESPWTYAQNRLVWPKSGRRISDAIAGDMVAILRFYGTTTPAMIDKEWLPNLEERKWLSSNEVSFYCYEVGNAYVEGAPGRGKDLVVFHCDTWGLGRPDHNGSDSLRHRRAPCALEYKYIAFPANDTNSHYFLCIILWPADLLLDSNPFGPVRTTALVLNSLAEHQPNNAHDSIKRIIGHLSAGRPIRDHELRKLKVHMPRMPQQPNSYDCGLYPGHFLSVFLTNPEKYAAHCTGEEPIQGPEDSIWQHEQVKFAREHLKSLITTSAEIRQAALDFNSDDLKPLS
;
A
#
# COMPACT_ATOMS: atom_id res chain seq x y z
N MET A 1 -61.80 -17.45 36.99
CA MET A 1 -62.84 -16.51 37.41
C MET A 1 -62.30 -15.12 37.12
N ASP A 2 -63.12 -14.37 36.41
CA ASP A 2 -63.01 -12.97 35.95
C ASP A 2 -61.91 -12.69 34.89
N ASP A 3 -62.23 -12.68 33.60
CA ASP A 3 -63.10 -11.77 32.81
C ASP A 3 -62.68 -10.30 32.92
N SER A 4 -62.07 -9.77 31.85
CA SER A 4 -62.53 -8.55 31.17
C SER A 4 -61.61 -8.14 30.01
N HIS A 5 -62.08 -8.40 28.78
CA HIS A 5 -61.83 -7.54 27.62
C HIS A 5 -62.38 -6.12 27.88
N PRO A 6 -61.89 -5.03 27.24
CA PRO A 6 -62.47 -4.66 25.94
C PRO A 6 -61.64 -3.78 24.96
N LYS A 7 -62.15 -3.78 23.72
CA LYS A 7 -62.26 -2.67 22.73
C LYS A 7 -61.19 -2.47 21.64
N THR A 8 -61.65 -2.85 20.46
CA THR A 8 -61.37 -2.41 19.09
C THR A 8 -61.54 -0.90 18.83
N SER A 9 -60.69 -0.32 17.98
CA SER A 9 -61.01 0.81 17.06
C SER A 9 -60.07 0.72 15.84
N ALA A 10 -60.56 0.43 14.64
CA ALA A 10 -61.19 1.32 13.65
C ALA A 10 -60.18 2.21 12.86
N ALA A 11 -59.85 1.69 11.68
CA ALA A 11 -59.61 2.34 10.39
C ALA A 11 -59.29 3.84 10.31
N LYS A 12 -58.20 4.16 9.58
CA LYS A 12 -58.10 5.41 8.80
C LYS A 12 -57.49 5.14 7.43
N ARG A 13 -58.33 5.34 6.41
CA ARG A 13 -58.01 5.29 4.97
C ARG A 13 -57.03 6.41 4.63
N LYS A 14 -56.03 6.11 3.79
CA LYS A 14 -55.21 7.11 3.10
C LYS A 14 -55.96 7.59 1.83
N PRO A 15 -55.92 8.89 1.50
CA PRO A 15 -56.50 9.41 0.27
C PRO A 15 -55.64 9.06 -0.94
N GLU A 16 -56.31 8.61 -2.00
CA GLU A 16 -55.83 8.62 -3.38
C GLU A 16 -55.51 10.07 -3.76
N GLY A 17 -54.28 10.30 -4.20
CA GLY A 17 -53.81 11.58 -4.71
C GLY A 17 -53.64 11.47 -6.21
N ASP A 18 -54.29 12.40 -6.90
CA ASP A 18 -54.40 12.54 -8.35
C ASP A 18 -53.05 12.49 -9.07
N GLU A 19 -52.97 11.65 -10.10
CA GLU A 19 -51.94 11.69 -11.15
C GLU A 19 -52.12 12.96 -11.99
N PRO A 20 -51.12 13.85 -12.09
CA PRO A 20 -51.16 14.92 -13.06
C PRO A 20 -50.83 14.40 -14.46
N ASP A 21 -51.76 14.61 -15.38
CA ASP A 21 -51.60 14.50 -16.83
C ASP A 21 -50.29 15.17 -17.31
N ILE A 22 -49.37 14.36 -17.82
CA ILE A 22 -48.14 14.84 -18.46
C ILE A 22 -48.43 15.07 -19.95
N PRO A 23 -48.38 16.32 -20.46
CA PRO A 23 -48.60 16.58 -21.86
C PRO A 23 -47.42 16.09 -22.71
N ASN A 24 -47.78 15.23 -23.65
CA ASN A 24 -46.92 14.63 -24.68
C ASN A 24 -46.43 15.73 -25.65
N LYS A 25 -45.28 16.35 -25.37
CA LYS A 25 -44.57 17.22 -26.31
C LYS A 25 -43.39 16.48 -26.92
N ILE A 26 -43.66 15.83 -28.04
CA ILE A 26 -42.68 15.41 -29.03
C ILE A 26 -42.04 16.69 -29.59
N ALA A 27 -40.84 17.02 -29.11
CA ALA A 27 -39.97 18.03 -29.70
C ALA A 27 -38.70 17.36 -30.22
N ARG A 28 -38.50 17.55 -31.52
CA ARG A 28 -37.35 17.16 -32.35
C ARG A 28 -36.02 17.40 -31.62
N LEU A 29 -35.28 16.33 -31.34
CA LEU A 29 -33.84 16.40 -31.08
C LEU A 29 -33.11 16.09 -32.38
N GLY A 30 -32.30 17.09 -32.80
CA GLY A 30 -31.49 17.04 -33.99
C GLY A 30 -30.33 16.05 -33.87
N ASN A 31 -29.78 15.73 -35.05
CA ASN A 31 -28.58 14.96 -35.27
C ASN A 31 -27.44 15.36 -34.33
N HIS A 32 -27.20 14.55 -33.30
CA HIS A 32 -25.91 14.56 -32.61
C HIS A 32 -24.89 13.86 -33.51
N GLN A 33 -23.93 14.65 -33.97
CA GLN A 33 -22.68 14.15 -34.52
C GLN A 33 -22.07 13.18 -33.52
N THR A 34 -21.84 11.95 -33.97
CA THR A 34 -21.05 10.95 -33.28
C THR A 34 -19.61 11.45 -33.22
N GLU A 35 -19.26 12.18 -32.17
CA GLU A 35 -17.86 12.45 -31.84
C GLU A 35 -17.18 11.11 -31.61
N GLN A 36 -16.29 10.76 -32.55
CA GLN A 36 -15.43 9.59 -32.43
C GLN A 36 -14.55 9.79 -31.20
N LEU A 37 -14.83 9.02 -30.15
CA LEU A 37 -13.95 8.95 -28.99
C LEU A 37 -12.53 8.59 -29.46
N PRO A 38 -11.50 9.27 -28.93
CA PRO A 38 -10.13 9.02 -29.33
C PRO A 38 -9.78 7.56 -29.03
N VAL A 39 -9.38 6.84 -30.07
CA VAL A 39 -8.82 5.49 -29.95
C VAL A 39 -7.54 5.60 -29.13
N PHE A 40 -7.63 5.28 -27.84
CA PHE A 40 -6.47 5.17 -26.96
C PHE A 40 -5.58 4.04 -27.49
N LYS A 41 -4.49 4.41 -28.16
CA LYS A 41 -3.42 3.48 -28.52
C LYS A 41 -2.95 2.82 -27.23
N LYS A 42 -3.04 1.49 -27.14
CA LYS A 42 -2.38 0.68 -26.12
C LYS A 42 -0.92 1.12 -26.07
N SER A 43 -0.52 1.84 -25.02
CA SER A 43 0.88 2.17 -24.82
C SER A 43 1.60 0.85 -24.51
N GLU A 44 2.51 0.45 -25.40
CA GLU A 44 3.46 -0.61 -25.10
C GLU A 44 4.15 -0.25 -23.78
N SER A 45 4.03 -1.13 -22.79
CA SER A 45 4.62 -0.95 -21.46
C SER A 45 6.14 -0.84 -21.62
N PRO A 46 6.78 0.31 -21.33
CA PRO A 46 8.22 0.48 -21.51
C PRO A 46 9.04 -0.22 -20.42
N TRP A 47 8.41 -1.05 -19.59
CA TRP A 47 9.06 -1.77 -18.50
C TRP A 47 9.60 -3.12 -18.96
N THR A 48 10.48 -3.10 -19.94
CA THR A 48 11.55 -4.09 -20.05
C THR A 48 12.83 -3.31 -19.87
N TYR A 49 13.54 -3.57 -18.76
CA TYR A 49 14.89 -3.10 -18.43
C TYR A 49 15.57 -2.40 -19.61
N ALA A 50 15.47 -1.07 -19.69
CA ALA A 50 16.30 -0.33 -20.61
C ALA A 50 17.74 -0.51 -20.12
N GLN A 51 18.41 -1.53 -20.67
CA GLN A 51 19.84 -1.81 -20.54
C GLN A 51 20.64 -0.69 -21.23
N ASN A 52 20.40 0.57 -20.86
CA ASN A 52 21.41 1.58 -21.09
C ASN A 52 22.59 1.15 -20.22
N ARG A 53 23.60 0.55 -20.86
CA ARG A 53 24.92 0.34 -20.25
C ARG A 53 25.25 1.61 -19.50
N LEU A 54 25.39 1.50 -18.18
CA LEU A 54 25.87 2.60 -17.36
C LEU A 54 27.17 3.08 -18.00
N VAL A 55 27.16 4.32 -18.49
CA VAL A 55 28.36 4.93 -19.02
C VAL A 55 29.22 5.23 -17.81
N TRP A 56 30.30 4.48 -17.68
CA TRP A 56 31.30 4.66 -16.65
C TRP A 56 31.73 6.14 -16.58
N PRO A 57 31.78 6.76 -15.40
CA PRO A 57 32.38 8.08 -15.24
C PRO A 57 33.79 8.05 -15.82
N LYS A 58 34.09 8.90 -16.81
CA LYS A 58 35.36 8.90 -17.55
C LYS A 58 36.58 9.36 -16.74
N SER A 59 36.45 9.56 -15.43
CA SER A 59 37.52 10.09 -14.60
C SER A 59 37.56 9.41 -13.25
N GLY A 60 38.58 8.58 -13.04
CA GLY A 60 39.04 8.06 -11.75
C GLY A 60 39.59 9.14 -10.82
N ARG A 61 38.89 10.26 -10.68
CA ARG A 61 38.97 11.08 -9.48
C ARG A 61 37.79 10.68 -8.64
N ARG A 62 38.04 9.87 -7.59
CA ARG A 62 37.14 9.83 -6.43
C ARG A 62 36.79 11.29 -6.15
N ILE A 63 35.52 11.65 -6.30
CA ILE A 63 35.06 12.95 -5.80
C ILE A 63 35.33 12.83 -4.30
N SER A 64 36.32 13.54 -3.77
CA SER A 64 36.63 13.55 -2.33
C SER A 64 35.40 13.94 -1.51
N ASP A 65 34.47 14.61 -2.18
CA ASP A 65 33.21 15.11 -1.68
C ASP A 65 32.02 14.31 -2.25
N ALA A 66 32.21 13.07 -2.73
CA ALA A 66 31.09 12.15 -2.96
C ALA A 66 30.48 11.75 -1.61
N ILE A 67 29.66 12.67 -1.10
CA ILE A 67 28.44 12.51 -0.30
C ILE A 67 28.06 11.02 -0.14
N ALA A 68 27.83 10.45 1.03
CA ALA A 68 27.95 10.84 2.43
C ALA A 68 27.60 9.58 3.24
N GLY A 69 28.25 9.39 4.39
CA GLY A 69 27.74 8.53 5.46
C GLY A 69 28.07 7.05 5.36
N ASP A 70 28.08 6.40 6.52
CA ASP A 70 28.14 4.96 6.69
C ASP A 70 26.88 4.23 6.14
N MET A 71 26.35 4.61 4.97
CA MET A 71 25.15 3.98 4.41
C MET A 71 25.46 2.54 3.96
N VAL A 72 24.86 1.57 4.64
CA VAL A 72 25.13 0.14 4.46
C VAL A 72 24.19 -0.52 3.46
N ALA A 73 22.93 -0.13 3.40
CA ALA A 73 21.97 -0.73 2.49
C ALA A 73 21.06 0.34 1.86
N ILE A 74 20.66 0.12 0.61
CA ILE A 74 19.65 0.93 -0.06
C ILE A 74 18.77 0.02 -0.89
N LEU A 75 17.47 0.14 -0.69
CA LEU A 75 16.49 -0.65 -1.42
C LEU A 75 15.33 0.23 -1.88
N ARG A 76 14.81 -0.07 -3.06
CA ARG A 76 13.57 0.52 -3.58
C ARG A 76 12.63 -0.60 -3.96
N PHE A 77 11.35 -0.40 -3.71
CA PHE A 77 10.34 -1.18 -4.42
C PHE A 77 10.29 -0.75 -5.89
N TYR A 78 10.02 -1.70 -6.79
CA TYR A 78 9.92 -1.41 -8.22
C TYR A 78 8.89 -0.31 -8.52
N GLY A 79 9.35 0.79 -9.12
CA GLY A 79 8.48 1.88 -9.57
C GLY A 79 8.19 2.97 -8.53
N THR A 80 8.78 2.92 -7.33
CA THR A 80 8.73 4.01 -6.34
C THR A 80 9.97 4.90 -6.39
N THR A 81 9.87 6.13 -5.88
CA THR A 81 10.99 7.08 -5.82
C THR A 81 11.74 7.03 -4.51
N THR A 82 11.02 6.86 -3.40
CA THR A 82 11.58 6.91 -2.04
C THR A 82 12.27 5.59 -1.69
N PRO A 83 13.62 5.56 -1.62
CA PRO A 83 14.33 4.38 -1.12
C PRO A 83 14.15 4.21 0.38
N ALA A 84 14.24 2.98 0.84
CA ALA A 84 14.63 2.68 2.22
C ALA A 84 16.16 2.66 2.26
N MET A 85 16.75 3.60 3.00
CA MET A 85 18.20 3.72 3.15
C MET A 85 18.56 3.33 4.56
N ILE A 86 19.55 2.48 4.77
CA ILE A 86 19.98 2.05 6.10
C ILE A 86 21.38 2.57 6.32
N ASP A 87 21.53 3.43 7.33
CA ASP A 87 22.82 3.88 7.80
C ASP A 87 23.37 2.92 8.86
N LYS A 88 24.70 2.78 8.94
CA LYS A 88 25.38 1.89 9.89
C LYS A 88 25.03 2.19 11.34
N GLU A 89 24.77 3.47 11.64
CA GLU A 89 24.31 3.90 12.97
C GLU A 89 22.94 3.31 13.36
N TRP A 90 22.17 2.82 12.39
CA TRP A 90 20.88 2.17 12.65
C TRP A 90 21.00 0.65 12.80
N LEU A 91 22.12 0.02 12.40
CA LEU A 91 22.32 -1.42 12.61
C LEU A 91 22.10 -1.89 14.06
N PRO A 92 22.45 -1.12 15.12
CA PRO A 92 22.11 -1.49 16.49
C PRO A 92 20.61 -1.66 16.76
N ASN A 93 19.72 -1.06 15.94
CA ASN A 93 18.27 -1.24 16.08
C ASN A 93 17.80 -2.64 15.71
N LEU A 94 18.60 -3.38 14.95
CA LEU A 94 18.33 -4.77 14.57
C LEU A 94 18.53 -5.73 15.74
N GLU A 95 19.18 -5.32 16.83
CA GLU A 95 19.36 -6.14 18.02
C GLU A 95 18.04 -6.30 18.81
N GLU A 96 17.93 -7.38 19.61
CA GLU A 96 16.75 -7.61 20.44
C GLU A 96 16.47 -6.41 21.36
N ARG A 97 15.18 -6.14 21.63
CA ARG A 97 14.71 -5.05 22.51
C ARG A 97 14.95 -3.65 21.97
N LYS A 98 15.39 -3.53 20.72
CA LYS A 98 15.53 -2.25 20.03
C LYS A 98 14.41 -2.06 19.02
N TRP A 99 14.00 -0.81 18.89
CA TRP A 99 12.93 -0.39 18.00
C TRP A 99 13.52 -0.14 16.62
N LEU A 100 12.86 -0.67 15.59
CA LEU A 100 13.25 -0.41 14.22
C LEU A 100 12.90 1.03 13.81
N SER A 101 13.73 1.60 12.95
CA SER A 101 13.47 2.87 12.26
C SER A 101 12.49 2.69 11.11
N SER A 102 11.93 3.80 10.60
CA SER A 102 11.03 3.78 9.44
C SER A 102 11.66 3.17 8.20
N ASN A 103 12.97 3.38 8.01
CA ASN A 103 13.71 2.81 6.90
C ASN A 103 13.90 1.30 7.04
N GLU A 104 14.20 0.77 8.24
CA GLU A 104 14.33 -0.68 8.46
C GLU A 104 13.00 -1.40 8.22
N VAL A 105 11.90 -0.83 8.71
CA VAL A 105 10.55 -1.37 8.48
C VAL A 105 10.17 -1.33 6.99
N SER A 106 10.46 -0.22 6.31
CA SER A 106 10.18 -0.07 4.88
C SER A 106 11.06 -0.97 4.02
N PHE A 107 12.35 -1.12 4.39
CA PHE A 107 13.28 -2.05 3.75
C PHE A 107 12.72 -3.46 3.78
N TYR A 108 12.24 -3.92 4.95
CA TYR A 108 11.67 -5.25 5.06
C TYR A 108 10.43 -5.44 4.17
N CYS A 109 9.51 -4.45 4.17
CA CYS A 109 8.32 -4.50 3.32
C CYS A 109 8.68 -4.48 1.82
N TYR A 110 9.72 -3.73 1.43
CA TYR A 110 10.21 -3.67 0.06
C TYR A 110 10.79 -5.01 -0.38
N GLU A 111 11.62 -5.67 0.44
CA GLU A 111 12.16 -7.00 0.12
C GLU A 111 11.03 -8.02 -0.08
N VAL A 112 10.06 -8.05 0.85
CA VAL A 112 8.89 -8.93 0.76
C VAL A 112 8.10 -8.68 -0.54
N GLY A 113 7.84 -7.40 -0.85
CA GLY A 113 7.11 -7.04 -2.07
C GLY A 113 7.88 -7.37 -3.35
N ASN A 114 9.19 -7.09 -3.39
CA ASN A 114 10.04 -7.37 -4.55
C ASN A 114 10.12 -8.88 -4.80
N ALA A 115 10.36 -9.67 -3.75
CA ALA A 115 10.39 -11.13 -3.84
C ALA A 115 9.08 -11.71 -4.39
N TYR A 116 7.93 -11.17 -3.99
CA TYR A 116 6.63 -11.56 -4.53
C TYR A 116 6.48 -11.27 -6.03
N VAL A 117 6.89 -10.08 -6.48
CA VAL A 117 6.81 -9.70 -7.90
C VAL A 117 7.79 -10.53 -8.75
N GLU A 118 8.99 -10.78 -8.23
CA GLU A 118 10.02 -11.58 -8.90
C GLU A 118 9.66 -13.06 -8.98
N GLY A 119 9.07 -13.62 -7.92
CA GLY A 119 8.64 -15.02 -7.86
C GLY A 119 7.46 -15.34 -8.79
N ALA A 120 6.78 -14.34 -9.34
CA ALA A 120 5.65 -14.52 -10.24
C ALA A 120 5.68 -13.52 -11.41
N PRO A 121 6.49 -13.80 -12.45
CA PRO A 121 6.59 -12.96 -13.64
C PRO A 121 5.21 -12.64 -14.24
N GLY A 122 4.98 -11.36 -14.57
CA GLY A 122 3.70 -10.87 -15.09
C GLY A 122 2.77 -10.25 -14.04
N ARG A 123 3.03 -10.45 -12.75
CA ARG A 123 2.28 -9.84 -11.64
C ARG A 123 2.79 -8.45 -11.23
N GLY A 124 3.62 -7.81 -12.05
CA GLY A 124 4.20 -6.50 -11.75
C GLY A 124 3.19 -5.35 -11.57
N LYS A 125 1.91 -5.56 -11.90
CA LYS A 125 0.80 -4.62 -11.63
C LYS A 125 -0.08 -5.04 -10.46
N ASP A 126 0.19 -6.17 -9.81
CA ASP A 126 -0.62 -6.62 -8.69
C ASP A 126 -0.32 -5.79 -7.43
N LEU A 127 0.93 -5.41 -7.20
CA LEU A 127 1.36 -4.81 -5.96
C LEU A 127 2.24 -3.60 -6.20
N VAL A 128 2.01 -2.54 -5.42
CA VAL A 128 3.01 -1.50 -5.17
C VAL A 128 3.20 -1.35 -3.66
N VAL A 129 4.47 -1.33 -3.21
CA VAL A 129 4.81 -1.08 -1.81
C VAL A 129 5.44 0.31 -1.68
N PHE A 130 4.89 1.17 -0.82
CA PHE A 130 5.45 2.49 -0.53
C PHE A 130 6.18 2.54 0.81
N HIS A 131 6.99 3.59 0.97
CA HIS A 131 7.73 3.87 2.20
C HIS A 131 6.79 4.22 3.37
N CYS A 132 7.26 4.06 4.60
CA CYS A 132 6.53 4.38 5.82
C CYS A 132 6.00 5.83 5.87
N ASP A 133 6.71 6.76 5.22
CA ASP A 133 6.33 8.18 5.19
C ASP A 133 5.01 8.44 4.43
N THR A 134 4.52 7.45 3.69
CA THR A 134 3.21 7.51 3.02
C THR A 134 2.09 7.81 4.01
N TRP A 135 2.19 7.34 5.26
CA TRP A 135 1.21 7.68 6.29
C TRP A 135 1.13 9.18 6.56
N GLY A 136 2.24 9.91 6.41
CA GLY A 136 2.30 11.36 6.54
C GLY A 136 1.37 12.11 5.58
N LEU A 137 1.10 11.56 4.40
CA LEU A 137 0.10 12.09 3.44
C LEU A 137 -1.33 12.09 3.99
N GLY A 138 -1.58 11.31 5.04
CA GLY A 138 -2.85 11.29 5.74
C GLY A 138 -3.08 12.49 6.67
N ARG A 139 -2.05 13.27 6.98
CA ARG A 139 -2.15 14.36 7.97
C ARG A 139 -2.82 15.60 7.36
N PRO A 140 -3.73 16.28 8.09
CA PRO A 140 -4.44 17.47 7.56
C PRO A 140 -3.53 18.65 7.22
N ASP A 141 -2.38 18.75 7.89
CA ASP A 141 -1.38 19.81 7.75
C ASP A 141 -0.33 19.52 6.67
N HIS A 142 -0.38 18.35 6.04
CA HIS A 142 0.57 18.03 5.01
C HIS A 142 0.24 18.77 3.70
N ASN A 143 0.90 19.91 3.50
CA ASN A 143 0.78 20.74 2.30
C ASN A 143 1.63 20.25 1.12
N GLY A 144 2.20 19.04 1.20
CA GLY A 144 3.24 18.56 0.28
C GLY A 144 2.70 18.12 -1.08
N SER A 145 3.38 18.54 -2.14
CA SER A 145 3.28 17.97 -3.49
C SER A 145 4.27 16.82 -3.70
N ASP A 146 4.74 16.19 -2.61
CA ASP A 146 5.79 15.18 -2.69
C ASP A 146 5.31 14.02 -3.55
N SER A 147 5.89 13.98 -4.75
CA SER A 147 5.65 12.91 -5.69
C SER A 147 6.31 11.66 -5.15
N LEU A 148 5.53 10.81 -4.47
CA LEU A 148 5.94 9.46 -4.01
C LEU A 148 6.31 8.51 -5.18
N ARG A 149 6.23 9.01 -6.41
CA ARG A 149 6.28 8.22 -7.63
C ARG A 149 7.20 8.83 -8.65
N HIS A 150 7.81 7.97 -9.44
CA HIS A 150 8.57 8.41 -10.59
C HIS A 150 7.59 8.97 -11.64
N ARG A 151 7.92 10.08 -12.30
CA ARG A 151 7.00 10.78 -13.25
C ARG A 151 6.46 9.89 -14.38
N ARG A 152 7.16 8.78 -14.68
CA ARG A 152 6.78 7.80 -15.72
C ARG A 152 6.13 6.52 -15.17
N ALA A 153 5.99 6.38 -13.85
CA ALA A 153 5.42 5.19 -13.26
C ALA A 153 3.87 5.22 -13.35
N PRO A 154 3.20 4.10 -13.68
CA PRO A 154 1.73 4.04 -13.87
C PRO A 154 0.99 4.40 -12.59
N CYS A 155 -0.08 5.19 -12.59
CA CYS A 155 -0.77 5.68 -11.36
C CYS A 155 -0.85 4.60 -10.26
N ALA A 156 -0.56 4.95 -8.99
CA ALA A 156 -0.56 3.97 -7.90
C ALA A 156 -1.90 3.26 -7.75
N LEU A 157 -2.99 3.96 -8.05
CA LEU A 157 -4.33 3.39 -8.01
C LEU A 157 -4.58 2.36 -9.13
N GLU A 158 -3.71 2.21 -10.13
CA GLU A 158 -3.83 1.14 -11.15
C GLU A 158 -3.40 -0.24 -10.65
N TYR A 159 -2.72 -0.31 -9.51
CA TYR A 159 -2.29 -1.59 -8.95
C TYR A 159 -3.48 -2.31 -8.28
N LYS A 160 -3.43 -3.64 -8.22
CA LYS A 160 -4.46 -4.42 -7.52
C LYS A 160 -4.41 -4.19 -6.00
N TYR A 161 -3.21 -4.01 -5.46
CA TYR A 161 -2.92 -3.80 -4.04
C TYR A 161 -1.89 -2.66 -3.89
N ILE A 162 -2.16 -1.75 -2.95
CA ILE A 162 -1.17 -0.78 -2.47
C ILE A 162 -0.87 -1.12 -1.02
N ALA A 163 0.39 -1.40 -0.70
CA ALA A 163 0.81 -1.66 0.68
C ALA A 163 1.81 -0.63 1.16
N PHE A 164 1.80 -0.31 2.45
CA PHE A 164 2.86 0.47 3.08
C PHE A 164 2.82 0.26 4.61
N PRO A 165 3.99 0.16 5.26
CA PRO A 165 4.03 0.32 6.70
C PRO A 165 3.60 1.74 7.06
N ALA A 166 3.06 1.92 8.26
CA ALA A 166 2.60 3.20 8.75
C ALA A 166 2.97 3.35 10.21
N ASN A 167 3.14 4.60 10.65
CA ASN A 167 3.47 4.95 12.02
C ASN A 167 2.70 6.21 12.43
N ASP A 168 1.72 6.08 13.31
CA ASP A 168 0.84 7.19 13.71
C ASP A 168 1.40 7.98 14.90
N THR A 169 2.00 7.28 15.87
CA THR A 169 2.45 7.83 17.16
C THR A 169 3.96 8.12 17.21
N ASN A 170 4.67 7.94 16.08
CA ASN A 170 6.13 7.82 16.00
C ASN A 170 6.71 6.67 16.83
N SER A 171 5.88 5.82 17.43
CA SER A 171 6.29 4.76 18.36
C SER A 171 5.72 3.39 18.04
N HIS A 172 4.81 3.31 17.07
CA HIS A 172 4.11 2.07 16.77
C HIS A 172 3.92 1.89 15.29
N TYR A 173 4.35 0.74 14.78
CA TYR A 173 4.23 0.39 13.37
C TYR A 173 3.08 -0.59 13.13
N PHE A 174 2.37 -0.38 12.03
CA PHE A 174 1.32 -1.26 11.52
C PHE A 174 1.38 -1.30 9.99
N LEU A 175 0.67 -2.25 9.36
CA LEU A 175 0.60 -2.34 7.91
C LEU A 175 -0.73 -1.81 7.39
N CYS A 176 -0.68 -0.95 6.38
CA CYS A 176 -1.83 -0.55 5.59
C CYS A 176 -1.83 -1.27 4.25
N ILE A 177 -2.97 -1.81 3.83
CA ILE A 177 -3.18 -2.37 2.49
C ILE A 177 -4.47 -1.80 1.90
N ILE A 178 -4.41 -1.15 0.74
CA ILE A 178 -5.58 -0.70 -0.03
C ILE A 178 -5.83 -1.74 -1.13
N LEU A 179 -7.01 -2.35 -1.08
CA LEU A 179 -7.45 -3.38 -2.02
C LEU A 179 -8.24 -2.76 -3.17
N TRP A 180 -7.97 -3.19 -4.39
CA TRP A 180 -8.65 -2.77 -5.63
C TRP A 180 -8.83 -1.24 -5.76
N PRO A 181 -7.76 -0.44 -5.56
CA PRO A 181 -7.85 1.03 -5.65
C PRO A 181 -8.29 1.50 -7.05
N ALA A 182 -8.06 0.71 -8.10
CA ALA A 182 -8.44 1.05 -9.47
C ALA A 182 -9.94 1.23 -9.64
N ASP A 183 -10.75 0.58 -8.81
CA ASP A 183 -12.21 0.70 -8.86
C ASP A 183 -12.67 2.15 -8.56
N LEU A 184 -11.84 2.98 -7.90
CA LEU A 184 -12.12 4.40 -7.64
C LEU A 184 -11.80 5.33 -8.81
N LEU A 185 -11.01 4.89 -9.79
CA LEU A 185 -10.62 5.74 -10.92
C LEU A 185 -11.79 5.86 -11.92
N LEU A 186 -12.25 7.08 -12.19
CA LEU A 186 -13.40 7.33 -13.08
C LEU A 186 -13.14 6.88 -14.52
N ASP A 187 -11.92 7.04 -15.01
CA ASP A 187 -11.54 6.67 -16.37
C ASP A 187 -11.36 5.16 -16.56
N SER A 188 -11.07 4.43 -15.47
CA SER A 188 -10.78 3.00 -15.50
C SER A 188 -12.02 2.17 -15.14
N ASN A 189 -12.90 2.71 -14.28
CA ASN A 189 -14.12 2.05 -13.81
C ASN A 189 -15.30 3.06 -13.68
N PRO A 190 -15.78 3.66 -14.80
CA PRO A 190 -16.76 4.74 -14.76
C PRO A 190 -18.11 4.32 -14.16
N PHE A 191 -18.54 3.09 -14.42
CA PHE A 191 -19.87 2.60 -14.05
C PHE A 191 -19.86 1.27 -13.30
N GLY A 192 -18.69 0.64 -13.12
CA GLY A 192 -18.63 -0.65 -12.44
C GLY A 192 -18.73 -0.53 -10.93
N PRO A 193 -18.76 -1.69 -10.23
CA PRO A 193 -18.80 -1.73 -8.78
C PRO A 193 -17.52 -1.13 -8.19
N VAL A 194 -17.64 -0.48 -7.03
CA VAL A 194 -16.48 -0.05 -6.23
C VAL A 194 -16.31 -0.99 -5.05
N ARG A 195 -15.33 -1.88 -5.16
CA ARG A 195 -14.96 -2.82 -4.09
C ARG A 195 -13.86 -2.29 -3.21
N THR A 196 -13.30 -1.12 -3.54
CA THR A 196 -12.13 -0.56 -2.84
C THR A 196 -12.37 -0.53 -1.34
N THR A 197 -11.42 -1.11 -0.61
CA THR A 197 -11.42 -1.15 0.84
C THR A 197 -9.98 -1.06 1.33
N ALA A 198 -9.77 -0.66 2.57
CA ALA A 198 -8.46 -0.65 3.18
C ALA A 198 -8.42 -1.55 4.41
N LEU A 199 -7.28 -2.21 4.60
CA LEU A 199 -6.95 -3.03 5.75
C LEU A 199 -5.88 -2.31 6.58
N VAL A 200 -6.06 -2.29 7.89
CA VAL A 200 -5.07 -1.84 8.87
C VAL A 200 -4.74 -3.04 9.75
N LEU A 201 -3.58 -3.66 9.51
CA LEU A 201 -3.14 -4.85 10.21
C LEU A 201 -2.19 -4.44 11.35
N ASN A 202 -2.64 -4.62 12.58
CA ASN A 202 -2.03 -4.03 13.76
C ASN A 202 -1.73 -5.08 14.85
N SER A 203 -0.46 -5.22 15.24
CA SER A 203 0.00 -6.15 16.28
C SER A 203 -0.25 -5.66 17.71
N LEU A 204 -0.76 -4.44 17.91
CA LEU A 204 -1.13 -3.88 19.21
C LEU A 204 -2.53 -3.27 19.15
N ALA A 205 -3.53 -4.02 19.60
CA ALA A 205 -4.92 -3.61 19.59
C ALA A 205 -5.20 -2.33 20.39
N GLU A 206 -4.40 -2.06 21.43
CA GLU A 206 -4.53 -0.85 22.26
C GLU A 206 -3.97 0.42 21.57
N HIS A 207 -3.18 0.26 20.50
CA HIS A 207 -2.53 1.35 19.75
C HIS A 207 -3.09 1.44 18.33
N GLN A 208 -4.41 1.57 18.19
CA GLN A 208 -5.01 1.80 16.86
C GLN A 208 -4.69 3.21 16.34
N PRO A 209 -4.44 3.37 15.04
CA PRO A 209 -4.22 4.69 14.46
C PRO A 209 -5.46 5.58 14.61
N ASN A 210 -5.22 6.83 14.99
CA ASN A 210 -6.28 7.81 15.08
C ASN A 210 -6.76 8.21 13.68
N ASN A 211 -8.07 8.34 13.50
CA ASN A 211 -8.67 8.82 12.24
C ASN A 211 -8.21 8.07 10.99
N ALA A 212 -7.93 6.76 11.10
CA ALA A 212 -7.41 5.94 10.00
C ALA A 212 -8.23 6.10 8.70
N HIS A 213 -9.55 6.24 8.83
CA HIS A 213 -10.46 6.48 7.72
C HIS A 213 -10.12 7.72 6.89
N ASP A 214 -9.95 8.86 7.56
CA ASP A 214 -9.67 10.13 6.90
C ASP A 214 -8.24 10.18 6.38
N SER A 215 -7.29 9.62 7.14
CA SER A 215 -5.89 9.50 6.69
C SER A 215 -5.79 8.71 5.39
N ILE A 216 -6.43 7.55 5.31
CA ILE A 216 -6.42 6.71 4.11
C ILE A 216 -7.11 7.41 2.92
N LYS A 217 -8.22 8.12 3.14
CA LYS A 217 -8.87 8.89 2.08
C LYS A 217 -7.95 9.97 1.50
N ARG A 218 -7.25 10.72 2.35
CA ARG A 218 -6.28 11.73 1.91
C ARG A 218 -5.13 11.09 1.14
N ILE A 219 -4.57 9.99 1.67
CA ILE A 219 -3.53 9.20 0.99
C ILE A 219 -4.00 8.79 -0.42
N ILE A 220 -5.20 8.23 -0.57
CA ILE A 220 -5.76 7.87 -1.88
C ILE A 220 -5.87 9.10 -2.80
N GLY A 221 -6.33 10.24 -2.27
CA GLY A 221 -6.38 11.51 -2.99
C GLY A 221 -5.02 11.91 -3.57
N HIS A 222 -3.95 11.84 -2.76
CA HIS A 222 -2.59 12.10 -3.22
C HIS A 222 -2.09 11.05 -4.23
N LEU A 223 -2.35 9.77 -3.97
CA LEU A 223 -1.94 8.66 -4.83
C LEU A 223 -2.65 8.64 -6.19
N SER A 224 -3.81 9.30 -6.31
CA SER A 224 -4.49 9.52 -7.60
C SER A 224 -3.65 10.35 -8.58
N ALA A 225 -2.70 11.14 -8.07
CA ALA A 225 -1.86 12.04 -8.84
C ALA A 225 -2.67 12.98 -9.75
N GLY A 226 -3.81 13.47 -9.25
CA GLY A 226 -4.71 14.36 -9.98
C GLY A 226 -5.64 13.68 -10.97
N ARG A 227 -5.62 12.34 -11.06
CA ARG A 227 -6.61 11.61 -11.86
C ARG A 227 -7.99 11.73 -11.22
N PRO A 228 -9.06 11.89 -12.02
CA PRO A 228 -10.42 11.95 -11.49
C PRO A 228 -10.78 10.66 -10.75
N ILE A 229 -11.18 10.80 -9.48
CA ILE A 229 -11.64 9.70 -8.64
C ILE A 229 -13.13 9.83 -8.31
N ARG A 230 -13.74 8.71 -7.97
CA ARG A 230 -15.14 8.59 -7.55
C ARG A 230 -15.31 9.06 -6.11
N ASP A 231 -15.38 10.39 -5.92
CA ASP A 231 -15.41 11.03 -4.59
C ASP A 231 -16.54 10.53 -3.68
N HIS A 232 -17.71 10.24 -4.24
CA HIS A 232 -18.84 9.75 -3.46
C HIS A 232 -18.56 8.38 -2.84
N GLU A 233 -17.90 7.51 -3.58
CA GLU A 233 -17.51 6.16 -3.19
C GLU A 233 -16.29 6.18 -2.28
N LEU A 234 -15.33 7.09 -2.52
CA LEU A 234 -14.22 7.33 -1.59
C LEU A 234 -14.73 7.76 -0.20
N ARG A 235 -15.79 8.59 -0.13
CA ARG A 235 -16.42 8.94 1.15
C ARG A 235 -16.97 7.73 1.91
N LYS A 236 -17.41 6.70 1.17
CA LYS A 236 -17.96 5.43 1.67
C LYS A 236 -16.92 4.31 1.82
N LEU A 237 -15.63 4.61 1.64
CA LEU A 237 -14.53 3.66 1.77
C LEU A 237 -14.70 2.85 3.06
N LYS A 238 -14.57 1.53 3.01
CA LYS A 238 -14.54 0.70 4.22
C LYS A 238 -13.10 0.54 4.67
N VAL A 239 -12.83 0.80 5.94
CA VAL A 239 -11.53 0.53 6.57
C VAL A 239 -11.73 -0.57 7.60
N HIS A 240 -11.14 -1.74 7.35
CA HIS A 240 -11.19 -2.89 8.23
C HIS A 240 -9.92 -2.93 9.09
N MET A 241 -10.12 -3.12 10.39
CA MET A 241 -9.06 -3.38 11.37
C MET A 241 -9.30 -4.81 11.89
N PRO A 242 -8.96 -5.85 11.11
CA PRO A 242 -9.17 -7.22 11.54
C PRO A 242 -8.38 -7.51 12.82
N ARG A 243 -8.82 -8.51 13.57
CA ARG A 243 -8.05 -9.02 14.69
C ARG A 243 -6.79 -9.70 14.14
N MET A 244 -5.65 -9.38 14.74
CA MET A 244 -4.33 -9.84 14.31
C MET A 244 -3.62 -10.47 15.51
N PRO A 245 -2.65 -11.36 15.28
CA PRO A 245 -1.76 -11.81 16.33
C PRO A 245 -1.13 -10.62 17.06
N GLN A 246 -1.20 -10.66 18.39
CA GLN A 246 -0.72 -9.57 19.23
C GLN A 246 0.75 -9.80 19.55
N GLN A 247 1.56 -8.75 19.41
CA GLN A 247 2.96 -8.85 19.75
C GLN A 247 3.16 -9.09 21.26
N PRO A 248 4.07 -9.99 21.65
CA PRO A 248 4.27 -10.31 23.06
C PRO A 248 5.17 -9.31 23.80
N ASN A 249 5.74 -8.33 23.10
CA ASN A 249 6.73 -7.39 23.64
C ASN A 249 6.47 -5.95 23.16
N SER A 250 7.24 -4.99 23.66
CA SER A 250 7.05 -3.57 23.41
C SER A 250 7.87 -2.99 22.26
N TYR A 251 8.63 -3.80 21.52
CA TYR A 251 9.68 -3.30 20.61
C TYR A 251 9.67 -3.92 19.21
N ASP A 252 8.94 -5.01 19.00
CA ASP A 252 8.90 -5.71 17.72
C ASP A 252 7.81 -5.23 16.76
N CYS A 253 7.08 -4.15 17.08
CA CYS A 253 6.03 -3.62 16.19
C CYS A 253 6.53 -3.32 14.78
N GLY A 254 7.81 -2.93 14.63
CA GLY A 254 8.44 -2.74 13.32
C GLY A 254 8.62 -4.00 12.47
N LEU A 255 8.59 -5.20 13.06
CA LEU A 255 8.73 -6.47 12.32
C LEU A 255 7.41 -6.93 11.69
N TYR A 256 6.28 -6.63 12.35
CA TYR A 256 4.97 -7.11 11.94
C TYR A 256 4.51 -6.61 10.57
N PRO A 257 4.81 -5.38 10.10
CA PRO A 257 4.40 -4.97 8.77
C PRO A 257 4.97 -5.84 7.65
N GLY A 258 6.27 -6.12 7.68
CA GLY A 258 6.89 -7.01 6.70
C GLY A 258 6.36 -8.44 6.80
N HIS A 259 6.17 -8.94 8.03
CA HIS A 259 5.59 -10.28 8.28
C HIS A 259 4.14 -10.41 7.80
N PHE A 260 3.26 -9.48 8.17
CA PHE A 260 1.86 -9.51 7.73
C PHE A 260 1.76 -9.38 6.22
N LEU A 261 2.61 -8.56 5.60
CA LEU A 261 2.65 -8.46 4.14
C LEU A 261 3.09 -9.77 3.50
N SER A 262 4.12 -10.45 4.04
CA SER A 262 4.62 -11.70 3.48
C SER A 262 3.56 -12.80 3.52
N VAL A 263 2.84 -12.91 4.65
CA VAL A 263 1.74 -13.88 4.80
C VAL A 263 0.57 -13.54 3.89
N PHE A 264 0.14 -12.27 3.84
CA PHE A 264 -0.92 -11.82 2.94
C PHE A 264 -0.61 -12.18 1.48
N LEU A 265 0.64 -11.97 1.05
CA LEU A 265 1.06 -12.21 -0.33
C LEU A 265 1.16 -13.69 -0.73
N THR A 266 1.06 -14.63 0.20
CA THR A 266 0.96 -16.07 -0.13
C THR A 266 -0.34 -16.41 -0.86
N ASN A 267 -1.44 -15.73 -0.54
CA ASN A 267 -2.72 -15.84 -1.23
C ASN A 267 -3.55 -14.55 -0.99
N PRO A 268 -3.22 -13.45 -1.70
CA PRO A 268 -3.79 -12.13 -1.44
C PRO A 268 -5.32 -12.10 -1.44
N GLU A 269 -5.95 -12.83 -2.35
CA GLU A 269 -7.39 -12.88 -2.50
C GLU A 269 -8.06 -13.56 -1.30
N LYS A 270 -7.51 -14.68 -0.84
CA LYS A 270 -8.01 -15.40 0.34
C LYS A 270 -7.85 -14.57 1.61
N TYR A 271 -6.69 -13.94 1.82
CA TYR A 271 -6.48 -13.08 2.99
C TYR A 271 -7.30 -11.80 2.92
N ALA A 272 -7.51 -11.22 1.73
CA ALA A 272 -8.44 -10.10 1.56
C ALA A 272 -9.86 -10.47 2.00
N ALA A 273 -10.41 -11.57 1.47
CA ALA A 273 -11.75 -12.04 1.83
C ALA A 273 -11.87 -12.38 3.33
N HIS A 274 -10.80 -12.91 3.94
CA HIS A 274 -10.74 -13.16 5.37
C HIS A 274 -10.80 -11.88 6.20
N CYS A 275 -9.96 -10.90 5.87
CA CYS A 275 -9.88 -9.63 6.59
C CYS A 275 -11.13 -8.77 6.44
N THR A 276 -11.87 -8.91 5.33
CA THR A 276 -13.16 -8.21 5.11
C THR A 276 -14.35 -8.95 5.71
N GLY A 277 -14.16 -10.19 6.19
CA GLY A 277 -15.21 -11.04 6.76
C GLY A 277 -16.08 -11.75 5.73
N GLU A 278 -15.67 -11.79 4.47
CA GLU A 278 -16.36 -12.49 3.38
C GLU A 278 -16.16 -14.00 3.45
N GLU A 279 -14.92 -14.46 3.70
CA GLU A 279 -14.58 -15.88 3.79
C GLU A 279 -13.61 -16.15 4.95
N PRO A 280 -14.04 -16.85 6.02
CA PRO A 280 -13.15 -17.13 7.14
C PRO A 280 -12.09 -18.18 6.78
N ILE A 281 -10.82 -17.90 7.07
CA ILE A 281 -9.79 -18.93 7.13
C ILE A 281 -9.96 -19.67 8.45
N GLN A 282 -10.09 -20.99 8.38
CA GLN A 282 -10.26 -21.82 9.57
C GLN A 282 -8.93 -21.97 10.32
N GLY A 283 -8.98 -21.85 11.65
CA GLY A 283 -7.86 -22.10 12.54
C GLY A 283 -7.64 -20.99 13.57
N PRO A 284 -6.72 -21.19 14.52
CA PRO A 284 -6.28 -20.14 15.42
C PRO A 284 -5.63 -18.98 14.65
N GLU A 285 -5.84 -17.74 15.12
CA GLU A 285 -5.29 -16.52 14.53
C GLU A 285 -3.76 -16.60 14.36
N ASP A 286 -3.04 -17.09 15.38
CA ASP A 286 -1.59 -17.30 15.33
C ASP A 286 -1.16 -18.26 14.21
N SER A 287 -1.95 -19.31 13.94
CA SER A 287 -1.66 -20.27 12.88
C SER A 287 -1.95 -19.69 11.50
N ILE A 288 -3.08 -18.98 11.34
CA ILE A 288 -3.48 -18.33 10.09
C ILE A 288 -2.42 -17.32 9.65
N TRP A 289 -1.90 -16.55 10.59
CA TRP A 289 -0.92 -15.50 10.35
C TRP A 289 0.53 -15.95 10.59
N GLN A 290 0.76 -17.25 10.76
CA GLN A 290 2.09 -17.84 10.95
C GLN A 290 2.92 -17.10 12.01
N HIS A 291 2.29 -16.69 13.10
CA HIS A 291 2.84 -15.78 14.10
C HIS A 291 4.15 -16.30 14.72
N GLU A 292 4.30 -17.62 14.84
CA GLU A 292 5.55 -18.23 15.32
C GLU A 292 6.78 -17.86 14.48
N GLN A 293 6.62 -17.46 13.22
CA GLN A 293 7.74 -17.07 12.36
C GLN A 293 8.29 -15.68 12.67
N VAL A 294 7.52 -14.81 13.35
CA VAL A 294 7.97 -13.46 13.72
C VAL A 294 9.20 -13.50 14.61
N LYS A 295 9.35 -14.55 15.44
CA LYS A 295 10.55 -14.72 16.29
C LYS A 295 11.85 -14.82 15.49
N PHE A 296 11.78 -15.15 14.21
CA PHE A 296 12.93 -15.20 13.30
C PHE A 296 13.03 -13.97 12.38
N ALA A 297 11.98 -13.13 12.32
CA ALA A 297 11.91 -12.01 11.38
C ALA A 297 13.03 -10.99 11.58
N ARG A 298 13.44 -10.77 12.85
CA ARG A 298 14.56 -9.88 13.19
C ARG A 298 15.90 -10.37 12.61
N GLU A 299 16.21 -11.64 12.81
CA GLU A 299 17.42 -12.27 12.25
C GLU A 299 17.38 -12.30 10.71
N HIS A 300 16.21 -12.57 10.13
CA HIS A 300 16.04 -12.49 8.67
C HIS A 300 16.29 -11.08 8.14
N LEU A 301 15.71 -10.05 8.77
CA LEU A 301 15.94 -8.65 8.38
C LEU A 301 17.42 -8.27 8.50
N LYS A 302 18.08 -8.69 9.60
CA LYS A 302 19.51 -8.50 9.79
C LYS A 302 20.32 -9.14 8.66
N SER A 303 20.03 -10.39 8.33
CA SER A 303 20.67 -11.10 7.21
C SER A 303 20.46 -10.36 5.88
N LEU A 304 19.24 -9.91 5.58
CA LEU A 304 18.92 -9.18 4.35
C LEU A 304 19.74 -7.89 4.23
N ILE A 305 19.80 -7.10 5.30
CA ILE A 305 20.56 -5.84 5.34
C ILE A 305 22.06 -6.11 5.19
N THR A 306 22.61 -7.12 5.90
CA THR A 306 24.02 -7.49 5.79
C THR A 306 24.37 -7.94 4.38
N THR A 307 23.57 -8.82 3.76
CA THR A 307 23.79 -9.25 2.38
C THR A 307 23.69 -8.07 1.40
N SER A 308 22.73 -7.16 1.58
CA SER A 308 22.65 -5.95 0.75
C SER A 308 23.90 -5.08 0.88
N ALA A 309 24.48 -4.99 2.09
CA ALA A 309 25.71 -4.25 2.33
C ALA A 309 26.93 -4.91 1.68
N GLU A 310 27.04 -6.23 1.74
CA GLU A 310 28.11 -6.99 1.07
C GLU A 310 28.06 -6.81 -0.45
N ILE A 311 26.87 -6.92 -1.05
CA ILE A 311 26.68 -6.71 -2.49
C ILE A 311 27.07 -5.28 -2.88
N ARG A 312 26.67 -4.28 -2.07
CA ARG A 312 27.03 -2.88 -2.30
C ARG A 312 28.54 -2.67 -2.21
N GLN A 313 29.20 -3.24 -1.21
CA GLN A 313 30.65 -3.17 -1.07
C GLN A 313 31.36 -3.82 -2.27
N ALA A 314 30.94 -5.01 -2.68
CA ALA A 314 31.50 -5.68 -3.85
C ALA A 314 31.32 -4.85 -5.14
N ALA A 315 30.17 -4.18 -5.29
CA ALA A 315 29.94 -3.28 -6.41
C ALA A 315 30.85 -2.03 -6.35
N LEU A 316 31.12 -1.49 -5.16
CA LEU A 316 32.07 -0.40 -5.00
C LEU A 316 33.49 -0.85 -5.34
N ASP A 317 33.92 -1.99 -4.81
CA ASP A 317 35.24 -2.57 -5.06
C ASP A 317 35.46 -2.84 -6.55
N PHE A 318 34.44 -3.33 -7.26
CA PHE A 318 34.48 -3.54 -8.71
C PHE A 318 34.63 -2.22 -9.49
N ASN A 319 34.09 -1.11 -8.99
CA ASN A 319 34.10 0.19 -9.67
C ASN A 319 35.29 1.07 -9.28
N SER A 320 35.90 0.84 -8.13
CA SER A 320 37.17 1.46 -7.77
C SER A 320 38.29 0.61 -8.36
N ASP A 321 39.07 1.15 -9.28
CA ASP A 321 40.26 0.50 -9.87
C ASP A 321 41.38 0.13 -8.85
N ASP A 322 41.07 0.03 -7.55
CA ASP A 322 41.93 -0.47 -6.47
C ASP A 322 42.13 -1.99 -6.53
N LEU A 323 42.21 -2.58 -7.74
CA LEU A 323 42.91 -3.84 -7.93
C LEU A 323 44.39 -3.56 -7.65
N LYS A 324 44.78 -3.65 -6.37
CA LYS A 324 46.18 -3.85 -6.02
C LYS A 324 46.67 -5.00 -6.89
N PRO A 325 47.74 -4.83 -7.69
CA PRO A 325 48.28 -5.94 -8.45
C PRO A 325 48.54 -7.07 -7.46
N LEU A 326 47.98 -8.25 -7.73
CA LEU A 326 48.26 -9.46 -6.98
C LEU A 326 49.77 -9.69 -7.06
N SER A 327 50.46 -9.33 -5.97
CA SER A 327 51.90 -9.51 -5.80
C SER A 327 52.20 -10.89 -5.26
#